data_AF-A0A8J5UJ86-F1
#
_entry.id   AF-A0A8J5UJ86-F1
#
_cell.length_a   1.000
_cell.length_b   1.000
_cell.length_c   1.000
_cell.angle_alpha   90.00
_cell.angle_beta   90.00
_cell.angle_gamma   90.00
#
_symmetry.space_group_name_H-M   'P 1'
#
loop_
_entity.id
_entity.type
_entity.pdbx_description
1 polymer ?
#
loop_
_entity_poly.entity_id
_entity_poly.type
_entity_poly.pdbx_seq_one_letter_code
_entity_poly.pdbx_strand_id
1 'polypeptide(L)'
;MNHIVKQVAINSNDYTLIITHNNDPKTPISIFINEINNITMNNYIYTIKSLTIYLNKVQQDDSIELLNNLLNKKFNKPTYLNINGYLNNEIVIELFNQIVNEISI
;
A
#
# COMPACT_ATOMS: atom_id res chain seq x y z
N MET A 1 -13.71 12.45 4.46
CA MET A 1 -12.32 12.07 4.22
C MET A 1 -11.89 11.25 5.42
N ASN A 2 -11.42 10.03 5.19
CA ASN A 2 -11.03 9.13 6.27
C ASN A 2 -9.51 9.03 6.25
N HIS A 3 -8.90 9.18 7.43
CA HIS A 3 -7.47 9.04 7.65
C HIS A 3 -7.28 8.04 8.79
N ILE A 4 -6.63 6.92 8.48
CA ILE A 4 -6.47 5.78 9.37
C ILE A 4 -4.97 5.58 9.59
N VAL A 5 -4.58 5.45 10.85
CA VAL A 5 -3.22 5.08 11.26
C VAL A 5 -3.35 3.82 12.09
N LYS A 6 -2.71 2.73 11.65
CA LYS A 6 -2.83 1.42 12.28
C LYS A 6 -1.47 0.75 12.36
N GLN A 7 -1.14 0.19 13.51
CA GLN A 7 0.00 -0.72 13.64
C GLN A 7 -0.48 -2.16 13.46
N VAL A 8 0.24 -2.92 12.66
CA VAL A 8 -0.03 -4.33 12.40
C VAL A 8 1.25 -5.13 12.56
N ALA A 9 1.19 -6.19 13.35
CA ALA A 9 2.24 -7.20 13.42
C ALA A 9 1.91 -8.29 12.40
N ILE A 10 2.78 -8.51 11.42
CA ILE A 10 2.64 -9.56 10.41
C ILE A 10 3.89 -10.42 10.50
N ASN A 11 3.72 -11.64 11.00
CA ASN A 11 4.80 -12.56 11.34
C ASN A 11 5.78 -11.94 12.35
N SER A 12 7.05 -11.79 11.98
CA SER A 12 8.09 -11.19 12.82
C SER A 12 8.32 -9.70 12.54
N ASN A 13 7.53 -9.09 11.67
CA ASN A 13 7.71 -7.71 11.22
C ASN A 13 6.51 -6.85 11.67
N ASP A 14 6.82 -5.69 12.24
CA ASP A 14 5.82 -4.71 12.62
C ASP A 14 5.74 -3.59 11.59
N TYR A 15 4.53 -3.28 11.14
CA TYR A 15 4.27 -2.23 10.16
C TYR A 15 3.34 -1.17 10.73
N THR A 16 3.57 0.08 10.34
CA THR A 16 2.60 1.16 10.42
C THR A 16 1.95 1.37 9.06
N LEU A 17 0.63 1.26 9.03
CA LEU A 17 -0.22 1.56 7.88
C LEU A 17 -0.83 2.94 8.07
N ILE A 18 -0.67 3.80 7.07
CA ILE A 18 -1.37 5.09 6.99
C ILE A 18 -2.20 5.08 5.72
N ILE A 19 -3.52 5.14 5.87
CA ILE A 19 -4.46 5.04 4.76
C ILE A 19 -5.31 6.30 4.75
N THR A 20 -5.32 6.99 3.61
CA THR A 20 -6.21 8.13 3.37
C THR A 20 -7.11 7.80 2.19
N HIS A 21 -8.43 7.88 2.40
CA HIS A 21 -9.40 7.62 1.34
C HIS A 21 -10.69 8.43 1.54
N ASN A 22 -11.56 8.40 0.54
CA ASN A 22 -12.94 8.83 0.68
C ASN A 22 -13.86 8.00 -0.22
N ASN A 23 -15.15 8.29 -0.17
CA ASN A 23 -16.17 7.56 -0.92
C ASN A 23 -16.32 8.05 -2.37
N ASP A 24 -15.72 9.19 -2.74
CA ASP A 24 -15.75 9.69 -4.11
C ASP A 24 -14.94 8.75 -5.02
N PRO A 25 -15.51 8.25 -6.13
CA PRO A 25 -14.82 7.35 -7.05
C PRO A 25 -13.60 7.97 -7.76
N LYS A 26 -13.53 9.30 -7.86
CA LYS A 26 -12.43 10.01 -8.52
C LYS A 26 -11.30 10.40 -7.56
N THR A 27 -11.52 10.34 -6.25
CA THR A 27 -10.47 10.70 -5.31
C THR A 27 -9.49 9.53 -5.15
N PRO A 28 -8.17 9.80 -5.19
CA PRO A 28 -7.17 8.78 -4.96
C PRO A 28 -7.25 8.17 -3.56
N ILE A 29 -6.83 6.91 -3.46
CA ILE A 29 -6.48 6.27 -2.19
C ILE A 29 -4.97 6.47 -1.99
N SER A 30 -4.57 6.93 -0.81
CA SER A 30 -3.15 7.01 -0.43
C SER A 30 -2.86 6.00 0.67
N ILE A 31 -1.88 5.14 0.45
CA ILE A 31 -1.47 4.08 1.36
C ILE A 31 0.03 4.23 1.59
N PHE A 32 0.43 4.37 2.85
CA PHE A 32 1.82 4.30 3.29
C PHE A 32 1.98 3.10 4.20
N ILE A 33 3.00 2.30 3.94
CA ILE A 33 3.36 1.10 4.70
C ILE A 33 4.79 1.29 5.15
N ASN A 34 5.02 1.37 6.46
CA ASN A 34 6.35 1.55 7.02
C ASN A 34 6.64 0.46 8.06
N GLU A 35 7.61 -0.41 7.77
CA GLU A 35 8.19 -1.34 8.75
C GLU A 35 8.90 -0.53 9.84
N ILE A 36 8.57 -0.76 11.12
CA ILE A 36 8.93 0.14 12.23
C ILE A 36 10.44 0.36 12.37
N ASN A 37 11.25 -0.66 12.08
CA ASN A 37 12.71 -0.59 12.19
C ASN A 37 13.40 -0.24 10.86
N ASN A 38 12.63 0.04 9.80
CA ASN A 38 13.17 0.36 8.51
C ASN A 38 13.38 1.88 8.37
N ILE A 39 14.62 2.28 8.12
CA ILE A 39 15.05 3.67 7.96
C ILE A 39 15.15 4.09 6.49
N THR A 40 14.99 3.17 5.53
CA THR A 40 15.11 3.46 4.10
C THR A 40 13.74 3.77 3.51
N MET A 41 13.66 4.89 2.80
CA MET A 41 12.52 5.16 1.92
C MET A 41 12.64 4.24 0.71
N ASN A 42 11.72 3.30 0.53
CA ASN A 42 11.75 2.40 -0.63
C ASN A 42 10.84 2.95 -1.74
N ASN A 43 9.98 2.12 -2.30
CA ASN A 43 9.26 2.46 -3.51
C ASN A 43 8.06 3.35 -3.23
N TYR A 44 7.83 4.30 -4.14
CA TYR A 44 6.60 5.08 -4.17
C TYR A 44 5.98 4.98 -5.56
N ILE A 45 4.77 4.43 -5.60
CA ILE A 45 4.07 4.05 -6.82
C ILE A 45 2.78 4.84 -6.91
N TYR A 46 2.46 5.31 -8.11
CA TYR A 46 1.15 5.80 -8.45
C TYR A 46 0.55 4.94 -9.56
N THR A 47 -0.69 4.52 -9.36
CA THR A 47 -1.45 3.76 -10.35
C THR A 47 -2.80 4.41 -10.60
N ILE A 48 -3.18 4.52 -11.87
CA ILE A 48 -4.52 4.93 -12.29
C ILE A 48 -4.95 4.07 -13.47
N LYS A 49 -6.08 3.37 -13.32
CA LYS A 49 -6.54 2.37 -14.29
C LYS A 49 -5.42 1.34 -14.56
N SER A 50 -4.99 1.18 -15.80
CA SER A 50 -3.90 0.27 -16.20
C SER A 50 -2.51 0.92 -16.19
N LEU A 51 -2.41 2.22 -15.90
CA LEU A 51 -1.13 2.92 -15.90
C LEU A 51 -0.52 2.90 -14.50
N THR A 52 0.69 2.38 -14.39
CA THR A 52 1.51 2.39 -13.18
C THR A 52 2.79 3.16 -13.44
N ILE A 53 3.12 4.10 -12.57
CA ILE A 53 4.37 4.86 -12.59
C ILE A 53 5.03 4.79 -11.21
N TYR A 54 6.34 4.58 -11.21
CA TYR A 54 7.13 4.74 -10.00
C TYR A 54 7.52 6.21 -9.85
N LEU A 55 6.98 6.87 -8.83
CA LEU A 55 7.39 8.21 -8.41
C LEU A 55 8.76 8.17 -7.74
N ASN A 56 9.05 7.06 -7.06
CA ASN A 56 10.38 6.69 -6.58
C ASN A 56 10.57 5.19 -6.74
N LYS A 57 11.70 4.76 -7.32
CA LYS A 57 12.06 3.34 -7.46
C LYS A 57 13.47 3.13 -6.95
N VAL A 58 13.59 2.59 -5.75
CA VAL A 58 14.90 2.24 -5.15
C VAL A 58 15.27 0.81 -5.52
N GLN A 59 14.28 -0.09 -5.56
CA GLN A 59 14.49 -1.50 -5.86
C GLN A 59 13.34 -2.05 -6.72
N GLN A 60 13.65 -2.96 -7.65
CA GLN A 60 12.61 -3.75 -8.30
C GLN A 60 12.25 -4.92 -7.39
N ASP A 61 10.98 -5.01 -7.02
CA ASP A 61 10.46 -6.02 -6.08
C ASP A 61 9.09 -6.48 -6.56
N ASP A 62 9.01 -7.75 -6.96
CA ASP A 62 7.79 -8.38 -7.48
C ASP A 62 6.66 -8.40 -6.42
N SER A 63 7.01 -8.41 -5.13
CA SER A 63 6.05 -8.38 -4.02
C SER A 63 5.33 -7.03 -3.96
N ILE A 64 6.07 -5.95 -4.20
CA ILE A 64 5.51 -4.59 -4.27
C ILE A 64 4.57 -4.45 -5.47
N GLU A 65 4.99 -4.97 -6.63
CA GLU A 65 4.15 -4.98 -7.84
C GLU A 65 2.88 -5.80 -7.64
N LEU A 66 2.97 -6.96 -6.98
CA LEU A 66 1.83 -7.79 -6.63
C LEU A 66 0.85 -7.05 -5.73
N LEU A 67 1.32 -6.41 -4.65
CA LEU A 67 0.45 -5.64 -3.74
C LEU A 67 -0.25 -4.51 -4.49
N ASN A 68 0.49 -3.75 -5.29
CA ASN A 68 -0.07 -2.65 -6.09
C ASN A 68 -1.16 -3.15 -7.06
N ASN A 69 -0.94 -4.27 -7.73
CA ASN A 69 -1.90 -4.86 -8.65
C ASN A 69 -3.17 -5.34 -7.93
N LEU A 70 -3.04 -5.97 -6.76
CA LEU A 70 -4.17 -6.40 -5.94
C LEU A 70 -5.02 -5.21 -5.48
N LEU A 71 -4.39 -4.15 -4.98
CA LEU A 71 -5.08 -2.93 -4.52
C LEU A 71 -5.80 -2.22 -5.67
N ASN A 72 -5.11 -2.03 -6.80
CA ASN A 72 -5.69 -1.40 -7.98
C ASN A 72 -6.89 -2.19 -8.52
N LYS A 73 -6.79 -3.53 -8.58
CA LYS A 73 -7.90 -4.40 -8.99
C LYS A 73 -9.07 -4.33 -8.01
N LYS A 74 -8.79 -4.28 -6.71
CA LYS A 74 -9.83 -4.27 -5.66
C LYS A 74 -10.61 -2.96 -5.64
N PHE A 75 -9.92 -1.82 -5.70
CA PHE A 75 -10.57 -0.52 -5.52
C PHE A 75 -10.96 0.16 -6.82
N ASN A 76 -10.27 -0.14 -7.94
CA ASN A 76 -10.49 0.51 -9.23
C ASN A 76 -10.50 2.05 -9.13
N LYS A 77 -9.61 2.59 -8.29
CA LYS A 77 -9.41 4.03 -8.05
C LYS A 77 -7.92 4.38 -8.26
N PRO A 78 -7.59 5.66 -8.55
CA PRO A 78 -6.21 6.11 -8.49
C PRO A 78 -5.62 5.78 -7.11
N THR A 79 -4.42 5.21 -7.07
CA THR A 79 -3.81 4.74 -5.82
C THR A 79 -2.37 5.23 -5.75
N TYR A 80 -2.02 5.87 -4.65
CA TYR A 80 -0.66 6.15 -4.23
C TYR A 80 -0.26 5.09 -3.21
N LEU A 81 0.82 4.36 -3.48
CA LEU A 81 1.33 3.29 -2.62
C LEU A 81 2.80 3.56 -2.32
N ASN A 82 3.09 3.96 -1.08
CA ASN A 82 4.45 4.02 -0.57
C ASN A 82 4.70 2.84 0.37
N ILE A 83 5.83 2.18 0.16
CA ILE A 83 6.26 1.04 0.95
C ILE A 83 7.68 1.32 1.37
N ASN A 84 7.95 1.26 2.67
CA ASN A 84 9.25 1.31 3.30
C ASN A 84 9.33 0.07 4.20
N GLY A 85 10.02 -0.96 3.74
CA GLY A 85 9.95 -2.26 4.42
C GLY A 85 10.33 -3.41 3.50
N TYR A 86 10.71 -4.52 4.11
CA TYR A 86 10.79 -5.81 3.44
C TYR A 86 9.39 -6.37 3.21
N LEU A 87 9.14 -6.93 2.02
CA LEU A 87 7.93 -7.66 1.68
C LEU A 87 8.26 -9.04 1.10
N ASN A 88 7.38 -10.00 1.37
CA ASN A 88 7.29 -11.26 0.65
C ASN A 88 5.81 -11.55 0.33
N ASN A 89 5.53 -12.60 -0.43
CA ASN A 89 4.17 -12.91 -0.87
C ASN A 89 3.16 -13.09 0.28
N GLU A 90 3.58 -13.67 1.40
CA GLU A 90 2.71 -13.87 2.57
C GLU A 90 2.36 -12.54 3.24
N ILE A 91 3.37 -11.71 3.49
CA ILE A 91 3.20 -10.36 4.04
C ILE A 91 2.33 -9.50 3.11
N VAL A 92 2.50 -9.61 1.80
CA VAL A 92 1.68 -8.89 0.80
C VAL A 92 0.20 -9.24 0.94
N ILE A 93 -0.14 -10.53 1.09
CA ILE A 93 -1.54 -10.97 1.22
C ILE A 93 -2.14 -10.45 2.52
N GLU A 94 -1.41 -10.53 3.63
CA GLU A 94 -1.85 -10.01 4.92
C GLU A 94 -2.03 -8.49 4.91
N LEU A 95 -1.07 -7.74 4.36
CA LEU A 95 -1.18 -6.29 4.19
C LEU A 95 -2.39 -5.91 3.33
N PHE A 96 -2.60 -6.62 2.22
CA PHE A 96 -3.77 -6.42 1.37
C PHE A 96 -5.07 -6.61 2.16
N ASN A 97 -5.21 -7.71 2.91
CA ASN A 97 -6.38 -7.97 3.74
C ASN A 97 -6.59 -6.89 4.80
N GLN A 98 -5.53 -6.46 5.48
CA GLN A 98 -5.59 -5.37 6.46
C GLN A 98 -6.10 -4.07 5.81
N ILE A 99 -5.52 -3.66 4.68
CA ILE A 99 -5.93 -2.44 3.97
C ILE A 99 -7.39 -2.53 3.51
N VAL A 100 -7.80 -3.67 2.96
CA VAL A 100 -9.19 -3.88 2.50
C VAL A 100 -10.18 -3.78 3.65
N ASN A 101 -9.85 -4.33 4.82
CA ASN A 101 -10.74 -4.28 5.98
C ASN A 101 -10.92 -2.85 6.53
N GLU A 102 -9.89 -2.01 6.41
CA GLU A 102 -9.97 -0.61 6.85
C GLU A 102 -10.73 0.28 5.87
N ILE A 103 -10.70 -0.05 4.58
CA ILE A 103 -11.36 0.74 3.54
C ILE A 103 -12.77 0.19 3.27
N SER A 104 -13.75 0.75 3.96
CA SER A 104 -15.18 0.55 3.64
C SER A 104 -15.59 1.51 2.52
N ILE A 105 -15.82 0.99 1.31
CA ILE A 105 -16.35 1.74 0.15
C ILE A 105 -17.69 1.16 -0.27
#